data_AF-A0A966N862-F1
#
_entry.id   AF-A0A966N862-F1
#
_cell.length_a   1.000
_cell.length_b   1.000
_cell.length_c   1.000
_cell.angle_alpha   90.00
_cell.angle_beta   90.00
_cell.angle_gamma   90.00
#
_symmetry.space_group_name_H-M   'P 1'
#
loop_
_entity.id
_entity.type
_entity.pdbx_description
1 polymer ?
#
loop_
_entity_poly.entity_id
_entity_poly.type
_entity_poly.pdbx_seq_one_letter_code
_entity_poly.pdbx_strand_id
1 'polypeptide(L)'
;MSASWKTVLKKSWPTIRIILSIALLWKATSGIDWKTLFESELQLEAQWLIAGALCITAAFVCGGLRWGLFMRRAGFQGSLPGYIGLYFSGGLINQGLPSTLGGDSYRAIAGTHLT
;
A
#
# COMPACT_ATOMS: atom_id res chain seq x y z
N MET A 1 23.52 22.67 26.51
CA MET A 1 22.07 22.47 26.69
C MET A 1 21.32 22.07 25.39
N SER A 2 21.96 21.44 24.39
CA SER A 2 21.33 21.18 23.08
C SER A 2 20.87 19.72 22.84
N ALA A 3 21.13 18.79 23.77
CA ALA A 3 20.81 17.36 23.62
C ALA A 3 19.38 17.00 24.10
N SER A 4 18.81 17.75 25.04
CA SER A 4 17.53 17.38 25.69
C SER A 4 16.32 17.51 24.75
N TRP A 5 16.22 18.61 23.99
CA TRP A 5 15.10 18.85 23.07
C TRP A 5 15.01 17.81 21.95
N LYS A 6 16.14 17.40 21.38
CA LYS A 6 16.18 16.38 20.31
C LYS A 6 15.65 15.03 20.80
N THR A 7 15.97 14.66 22.04
CA THR A 7 15.49 13.43 22.67
C THR A 7 13.99 13.48 22.95
N VAL A 8 13.49 14.59 23.48
CA VAL A 8 12.06 14.80 23.72
C VAL A 8 11.29 14.77 22.39
N LEU A 9 11.78 15.46 21.36
CA LEU A 9 11.16 15.45 20.04
C LEU A 9 11.12 14.04 19.45
N LYS A 10 12.23 13.28 19.52
CA LYS A 10 12.31 11.91 19.01
C LYS A 10 11.34 10.96 19.73
N LYS A 11 11.18 11.13 21.06
CA LYS A 11 10.25 10.35 21.87
C LYS A 11 8.78 10.67 21.54
N SER A 12 8.47 11.96 21.33
CA SER A 12 7.12 12.43 21.01
C SER A 12 6.72 12.29 19.54
N TRP A 13 7.68 12.02 18.66
CA TRP A 13 7.47 11.95 17.21
C TRP A 13 6.33 11.02 16.77
N PRO A 14 6.17 9.79 17.32
CA PRO A 14 5.05 8.92 16.97
C PRO A 14 3.69 9.55 17.34
N THR A 15 3.59 10.16 18.52
CA THR A 15 2.38 10.83 18.99
C THR A 15 2.04 12.04 18.13
N ILE A 16 3.04 12.86 17.78
CA ILE A 16 2.86 14.01 16.87
C ILE A 16 2.32 13.54 15.53
N ARG A 17 2.88 12.46 14.96
CA ARG A 17 2.38 11.88 13.70
C ARG A 17 0.93 11.42 13.81
N ILE A 18 0.55 10.73 14.89
CA ILE A 18 -0.83 10.27 15.09
C ILE A 18 -1.78 11.46 15.18
N ILE A 19 -1.45 12.46 16.01
CA ILE A 19 -2.28 13.67 16.17
C ILE A 19 -2.43 14.41 14.84
N LEU A 20 -1.33 14.57 14.09
CA LEU A 20 -1.36 15.19 12.77
C LEU A 20 -2.22 14.39 11.78
N SER A 21 -2.08 13.06 11.74
CA SER A 21 -2.91 12.20 10.88
C SER A 21 -4.39 12.35 11.22
N ILE A 22 -4.76 12.35 12.50
CA ILE A 22 -6.15 12.55 12.95
C ILE A 22 -6.63 13.95 12.56
N ALA A 23 -5.83 15.00 12.79
CA ALA A 23 -6.18 16.37 12.45
C ALA A 23 -6.38 16.55 10.94
N LEU A 24 -5.55 15.92 10.12
CA LEU A 24 -5.68 15.94 8.66
C LEU A 24 -6.91 15.19 8.19
N LEU A 25 -7.20 14.00 8.75
CA LEU A 25 -8.42 13.24 8.45
C LEU A 25 -9.67 14.03 8.85
N TRP A 26 -9.69 14.63 10.04
CA TRP A 26 -10.76 15.52 10.46
C TRP A 26 -10.88 16.70 9.50
N LYS A 27 -9.78 17.37 9.16
CA LYS A 27 -9.84 18.50 8.23
C LYS A 27 -10.40 18.09 6.86
N ALA A 28 -9.95 16.97 6.31
CA ALA A 28 -10.43 16.43 5.04
C ALA A 28 -11.92 16.09 5.06
N THR A 29 -12.44 15.65 6.22
CA THR A 29 -13.84 15.24 6.38
C THR A 29 -14.76 16.34 6.92
N SER A 30 -14.21 17.41 7.49
CA SER A 30 -14.97 18.49 8.13
C SER A 30 -15.81 19.33 7.17
N GLY A 31 -15.44 19.36 5.89
CA GLY A 31 -16.19 20.05 4.84
C GLY A 31 -17.24 19.20 4.14
N ILE A 32 -17.39 17.93 4.55
CA ILE A 32 -18.35 17.01 3.94
C ILE A 32 -19.71 17.25 4.57
N ASP A 33 -20.71 17.58 3.75
CA ASP A 33 -22.10 17.52 4.16
C ASP A 33 -22.53 16.05 4.24
N TRP A 34 -22.40 15.49 5.43
CA TRP A 34 -22.74 14.11 5.71
C TRP A 34 -24.20 13.79 5.46
N LYS A 35 -25.11 14.74 5.68
CA LYS A 35 -26.55 14.53 5.46
C LYS A 35 -26.80 14.33 3.97
N THR A 36 -26.29 15.25 3.15
CA THR A 36 -26.38 15.14 1.69
C THR A 36 -25.68 13.87 1.21
N LEU A 37 -24.53 13.49 1.77
CA LEU A 37 -23.80 12.27 1.35
C LEU A 37 -24.61 10.97 1.57
N PHE A 38 -25.30 10.84 2.71
CA PHE A 38 -26.11 9.65 3.00
C PHE A 38 -27.48 9.65 2.31
N GLU A 39 -28.06 10.82 2.06
CA GLU A 39 -29.34 10.98 1.35
C GLU A 39 -29.17 10.96 -0.18
N SER A 40 -27.95 11.16 -0.67
CA SER A 40 -27.65 11.08 -2.11
C SER A 40 -27.78 9.64 -2.58
N GLU A 41 -28.55 9.43 -3.65
CA GLU A 41 -28.43 8.21 -4.42
C GLU A 41 -27.00 8.14 -4.97
N LEU A 42 -26.27 7.11 -4.55
CA LEU A 42 -24.91 6.87 -5.01
C LEU A 42 -24.96 6.68 -6.53
N GLN A 43 -24.65 7.73 -7.30
CA GLN A 43 -24.50 7.67 -8.77
C GLN A 43 -23.20 6.97 -9.14
N LEU A 44 -22.99 5.79 -8.55
CA LEU A 44 -21.80 5.01 -8.76
C LEU A 44 -21.94 4.30 -10.10
N GLU A 45 -21.36 4.89 -11.14
CA GLU A 45 -21.35 4.23 -12.43
C GLU A 45 -20.39 3.03 -12.37
N ALA A 46 -20.96 1.82 -12.41
CA ALA A 46 -20.22 0.57 -12.29
C ALA A 46 -19.07 0.44 -13.31
N GLN A 47 -19.20 1.10 -14.48
CA GLN A 47 -18.15 1.15 -15.50
C GLN A 47 -16.83 1.74 -14.98
N TRP A 48 -16.88 2.80 -14.15
CA TRP A 48 -15.67 3.42 -13.61
C TRP A 48 -15.03 2.57 -12.52
N LEU A 49 -15.84 1.86 -11.73
CA LEU A 49 -15.31 0.87 -10.78
C LEU A 49 -14.55 -0.25 -11.51
N ILE A 50 -15.15 -0.80 -12.57
CA ILE A 50 -14.53 -1.86 -13.37
C ILE A 50 -13.25 -1.34 -14.03
N ALA A 51 -13.30 -0.14 -14.63
CA ALA A 51 -12.11 0.48 -15.22
C ALA A 51 -10.98 0.67 -14.19
N GLY A 52 -11.31 1.15 -12.99
CA GLY A 52 -10.35 1.28 -11.89
C GLY A 52 -9.77 -0.07 -11.45
N ALA A 53 -10.61 -1.10 -11.32
CA ALA A 53 -10.20 -2.45 -10.98
C ALA A 53 -9.28 -3.07 -12.04
N LEU A 54 -9.56 -2.84 -13.32
CA LEU A 54 -8.70 -3.29 -14.43
C LEU A 54 -7.37 -2.56 -14.41
N CYS A 55 -7.38 -1.24 -14.23
CA CYS A 55 -6.17 -0.42 -14.14
C CYS A 55 -5.26 -0.85 -12.99
N ILE A 56 -5.80 -1.06 -11.79
CA ILE A 56 -4.99 -1.48 -10.64
C ILE A 56 -4.46 -2.91 -10.81
N THR A 57 -5.27 -3.81 -11.36
CA THR A 57 -4.84 -5.17 -11.70
C THR A 57 -3.69 -5.14 -12.72
N ALA A 58 -3.82 -4.35 -13.78
CA ALA A 58 -2.79 -4.19 -14.80
C ALA A 58 -1.50 -3.60 -14.21
N ALA A 59 -1.60 -2.59 -13.35
CA ALA A 59 -0.44 -2.02 -12.66
C ALA A 59 0.30 -3.07 -11.81
N PHE A 60 -0.43 -3.93 -11.09
CA PHE A 60 0.14 -5.01 -10.30
C PHE A 60 0.78 -6.10 -11.17
N VAL A 61 0.14 -6.48 -12.28
CA VAL A 61 0.70 -7.43 -13.25
C VAL A 61 2.00 -6.89 -13.85
N CYS A 62 2.02 -5.62 -14.29
CA CYS A 62 3.22 -4.97 -14.80
C CYS A 62 4.34 -4.90 -13.75
N GLY A 63 4.02 -4.57 -12.51
CA GLY A 63 4.95 -4.61 -11.39
C GLY A 63 5.53 -6.00 -11.15
N GLY A 64 4.66 -7.02 -11.15
CA GLY A 64 5.00 -8.43 -11.01
C GLY A 64 5.89 -8.93 -12.12
N LEU A 65 5.58 -8.60 -13.37
CA LEU A 65 6.39 -8.93 -14.55
C LEU A 65 7.79 -8.30 -14.46
N ARG A 66 7.85 -6.98 -14.17
CA ARG A 66 9.12 -6.26 -14.01
C ARG A 66 10.00 -6.92 -12.95
N TRP A 67 9.42 -7.26 -11.81
CA TRP A 67 10.15 -7.90 -10.72
C TRP A 67 10.51 -9.37 -11.03
N GLY A 68 9.61 -10.14 -11.63
CA GLY A 68 9.87 -11.53 -12.01
C GLY A 68 10.96 -11.66 -13.07
N LEU A 69 11.01 -10.73 -14.04
CA LEU A 69 12.12 -10.63 -15.00
C LEU A 69 13.44 -10.35 -14.29
N PHE A 70 13.45 -9.44 -13.31
CA PHE A 70 14.62 -9.16 -12.50
C PHE A 70 15.09 -10.41 -11.73
N MET A 71 14.18 -11.11 -11.05
CA MET A 71 14.50 -12.33 -10.29
C MET A 71 15.08 -13.44 -11.17
N ARG A 72 14.52 -13.65 -12.36
CA ARG A 72 15.07 -14.61 -13.32
C ARG A 72 16.48 -14.25 -13.77
N ARG A 73 16.74 -12.96 -14.02
CA ARG A 73 18.09 -12.48 -14.37
C ARG A 73 19.08 -12.58 -13.21
N ALA A 74 18.59 -12.57 -11.97
CA ALA A 74 19.39 -12.83 -10.78
C ALA A 74 19.68 -14.32 -10.52
N GLY A 75 19.19 -15.23 -11.37
CA GLY A 75 19.49 -16.66 -11.30
C GLY A 75 18.42 -17.52 -10.60
N PHE A 76 17.29 -16.93 -10.20
CA PHE A 76 16.18 -17.68 -9.61
C PHE A 76 15.29 -18.33 -10.69
N GLN A 77 14.83 -19.55 -10.43
CA GLN A 77 14.16 -20.39 -11.45
C GLN A 77 12.63 -20.21 -11.51
N GLY A 78 12.06 -19.37 -10.64
CA GLY A 78 10.62 -19.18 -10.53
C GLY A 78 9.92 -18.79 -11.84
N SER A 79 8.66 -19.22 -11.96
CA SER A 79 7.80 -18.84 -13.08
C SER A 79 7.39 -17.36 -13.00
N LEU A 80 7.24 -16.68 -14.16
CA LEU A 80 6.71 -15.30 -14.18
C LEU A 80 5.33 -15.18 -13.51
N PRO A 81 4.37 -16.10 -13.75
CA PRO A 81 3.11 -16.11 -13.01
C PRO A 81 3.29 -16.24 -11.49
N GLY A 82 4.25 -17.04 -11.03
CA GLY A 82 4.58 -17.16 -9.61
C GLY A 82 5.06 -15.83 -9.01
N TYR A 83 5.96 -15.13 -9.71
CA TYR A 83 6.42 -13.81 -9.28
C TYR A 83 5.32 -12.75 -9.29
N ILE A 84 4.41 -12.79 -10.27
CA ILE A 84 3.23 -11.92 -10.30
C ILE A 84 2.35 -12.23 -9.08
N GLY A 85 2.07 -13.50 -8.79
CA GLY A 85 1.29 -13.91 -7.62
C GLY A 85 1.89 -13.38 -6.31
N LEU A 86 3.20 -13.53 -6.12
CA LEU A 86 3.90 -12.95 -4.96
C LEU A 86 3.82 -11.41 -4.95
N TYR A 87 3.76 -10.76 -6.11
CA TYR A 87 3.61 -9.32 -6.19
C TYR A 87 2.25 -8.86 -5.66
N PHE A 88 1.18 -9.59 -5.97
CA PHE A 88 -0.15 -9.39 -5.42
C PHE A 88 -0.18 -9.66 -3.91
N SER A 89 0.32 -10.81 -3.46
CA SER A 89 0.35 -11.17 -2.04
C SER A 89 1.13 -10.14 -1.20
N GLY A 90 2.32 -9.75 -1.67
CA GLY A 90 3.10 -8.70 -1.00
C GLY A 90 2.39 -7.34 -0.99
N GLY A 91 1.66 -6.99 -2.05
CA GLY A 91 0.87 -5.76 -2.07
C GLY A 91 -0.30 -5.78 -1.09
N LEU A 92 -1.02 -6.90 -0.99
CA LEU A 92 -2.08 -7.08 0.01
C LEU A 92 -1.54 -6.96 1.43
N ILE A 93 -0.38 -7.57 1.71
CA ILE A 93 0.29 -7.45 3.00
C ILE A 93 0.64 -5.98 3.30
N ASN A 94 1.18 -5.25 2.32
CA ASN A 94 1.58 -3.85 2.49
C ASN A 94 0.39 -2.90 2.70
N GLN A 95 -0.80 -3.24 2.22
CA GLN A 95 -2.02 -2.45 2.41
C GLN A 95 -2.80 -2.87 3.65
N GLY A 96 -2.73 -4.15 4.03
CA GLY A 96 -3.48 -4.71 5.17
C GLY A 96 -2.74 -4.65 6.50
N LEU A 97 -1.40 -4.61 6.49
CA LEU A 97 -0.60 -4.52 7.71
C LEU A 97 -0.06 -3.10 7.91
N PRO A 98 0.01 -2.62 9.17
CA PRO A 98 0.56 -1.29 9.50
C PRO A 98 2.08 -1.16 9.23
N SER A 99 2.74 -2.22 8.75
CA SER A 99 4.14 -2.20 8.33
C SER A 99 4.27 -2.38 6.82
N THR A 100 4.67 -1.31 6.13
CA THR A 100 4.93 -1.30 4.68
C THR A 100 6.14 -2.15 4.26
N LEU A 101 6.95 -2.62 5.21
CA LEU A 101 8.11 -3.48 4.95
C LEU A 101 7.76 -4.97 4.84
N GLY A 102 6.60 -5.39 5.35
CA GLY A 102 6.25 -6.80 5.48
C GLY A 102 6.09 -7.51 4.13
N GLY A 103 5.36 -6.89 3.19
CA GLY A 103 5.09 -7.45 1.88
C GLY A 103 6.28 -7.43 0.93
N ASP A 104 7.18 -6.45 1.09
CA ASP A 104 8.43 -6.39 0.32
C ASP A 104 9.45 -7.43 0.82
N SER A 105 9.52 -7.63 2.13
CA SER A 105 10.33 -8.72 2.71
C SER A 105 9.76 -10.10 2.33
N TYR A 106 8.43 -10.25 2.40
CA TYR A 106 7.73 -11.49 2.03
C TYR A 106 8.03 -11.90 0.59
N ARG A 107 7.82 -11.01 -0.38
CA ARG A 107 8.07 -11.34 -1.80
C ARG A 107 9.54 -11.67 -2.05
N ALA A 108 10.47 -10.97 -1.38
CA ALA A 108 11.90 -11.19 -1.58
C ALA A 108 12.29 -12.61 -1.15
N ILE A 109 11.87 -13.03 0.05
CA ILE A 109 12.15 -14.36 0.58
C ILE A 109 11.38 -15.42 -0.20
N ALA A 110 10.06 -15.30 -0.33
CA ALA A 110 9.25 -16.29 -1.04
C ALA A 110 9.68 -16.44 -2.51
N GLY A 111 10.16 -15.37 -3.13
CA GLY A 111 10.65 -15.35 -4.51
C GLY A 111 11.94 -16.13 -4.74
N THR A 112 12.80 -16.29 -3.74
CA THR A 112 14.00 -17.13 -3.83
C THR A 112 13.68 -18.62 -3.70
N HIS A 113 12.56 -18.95 -3.08
CA HIS A 113 12.08 -20.33 -2.87
C HIS A 113 11.06 -20.79 -3.92
N LEU A 114 10.71 -19.94 -4.89
CA LEU A 114 9.90 -20.33 -6.05
C LEU A 114 10.73 -21.25 -6.95
N THR A 115 10.37 -22.53 -6.96
CA THR A 115 10.89 -23.56 -7.88
C THR A 115 10.14 -23.57 -9.19
#